data_AF-A0A4W5N8V7-F1
#
_entry.id   AF-A0A4W5N8V7-F1
#
_cell.length_a   1.000
_cell.length_b   1.000
_cell.length_c   1.000
_cell.angle_alpha   90.00
_cell.angle_beta   90.00
_cell.angle_gamma   90.00
#
_symmetry.space_group_name_H-M   'P 1'
#
loop_
_entity.id
_entity.type
_entity.pdbx_description
1 polymer ?
#
loop_
_entity_poly.entity_id
_entity_poly.type
_entity_poly.pdbx_seq_one_letter_code
_entity_poly.pdbx_strand_id
1 'polypeptide(L)'
;MESSITQEVPQRIKEAATLLKREPDIPAWAPLLYQLQLLNIREKPDPLILPISDRIHIGNQKRERGNFHFQREEYSMAARAYWMALDVLTTHTKDGGSAVLVEGEEVQDYRVKCLNNLAAAQLKLEQYDDALHTSRDVLSLDPQNVKALFRAGKLLSDKSEYEEAKEILKKALKLEPSTKAIHVELSKLVKRQSGGKNTQKWQAKPAQLLGDNIAPFLTPSNKKPPEISWKFLLGALVVALGSLVTSVILTARN
;
A
#
# COMPACT_ATOMS: atom_id res chain seq x y z
N MET A 1 -22.49 -19.11 17.94
CA MET A 1 -21.17 -18.89 17.32
C MET A 1 -20.44 -17.86 18.17
N GLU A 2 -19.71 -18.30 19.18
CA GLU A 2 -18.87 -17.43 20.00
C GLU A 2 -17.50 -17.35 19.32
N SER A 3 -17.19 -16.21 18.73
CA SER A 3 -15.84 -15.90 18.26
C SER A 3 -14.98 -15.56 19.49
N SER A 4 -14.19 -16.52 19.97
CA SER A 4 -13.22 -16.30 21.03
C SER A 4 -12.10 -15.38 20.52
N ILE A 5 -12.18 -14.10 20.89
CA ILE A 5 -11.09 -13.14 20.70
C ILE A 5 -10.08 -13.39 21.82
N THR A 6 -9.01 -14.13 21.55
CA THR A 6 -7.85 -14.25 22.43
C THR A 6 -7.19 -12.88 22.57
N GLN A 7 -7.32 -12.25 23.74
CA GLN A 7 -6.58 -11.03 24.05
C GLN A 7 -5.10 -11.39 24.25
N GLU A 8 -4.19 -10.76 23.54
CA GLU A 8 -2.75 -10.99 23.75
C GLU A 8 -2.25 -10.33 25.04
N VAL A 9 -1.28 -10.97 25.71
CA VAL A 9 -0.55 -10.38 26.84
C VAL A 9 0.03 -9.02 26.42
N PRO A 10 -0.31 -7.92 27.12
CA PRO A 10 0.14 -6.57 26.79
C PRO A 10 1.66 -6.45 26.66
N GLN A 11 2.13 -5.78 25.61
CA GLN A 11 3.56 -5.64 25.28
C GLN A 11 4.41 -5.12 26.45
N ARG A 12 3.87 -4.24 27.30
CA ARG A 12 4.58 -3.75 28.51
C ARG A 12 4.93 -4.87 29.50
N ILE A 13 4.10 -5.90 29.60
CA ILE A 13 4.37 -7.08 30.42
C ILE A 13 5.48 -7.90 29.78
N LYS A 14 5.46 -8.06 28.44
CA LYS A 14 6.54 -8.72 27.70
C LYS A 14 7.88 -7.98 27.82
N GLU A 15 7.87 -6.64 27.72
CA GLU A 15 9.05 -5.78 27.87
C GLU A 15 9.61 -5.84 29.29
N ALA A 16 8.75 -5.76 30.31
CA ALA A 16 9.15 -5.92 31.71
C ALA A 16 9.74 -7.31 31.99
N ALA A 17 9.17 -8.36 31.41
CA ALA A 17 9.67 -9.73 31.54
C ALA A 17 11.02 -9.92 30.81
N THR A 18 11.17 -9.32 29.63
CA THR A 18 12.43 -9.32 28.87
C THR A 18 13.57 -8.64 29.65
N LEU A 19 13.28 -7.51 30.32
CA LEU A 19 14.24 -6.84 31.22
C LEU A 19 14.65 -7.72 32.41
N LEU A 20 13.77 -8.60 32.86
CA LEU A 20 14.01 -9.57 33.94
C LEU A 20 14.60 -10.91 33.44
N LYS A 21 14.93 -11.03 32.14
CA LYS A 21 15.40 -12.27 31.47
C LYS A 21 14.50 -13.49 31.74
N ARG A 22 13.20 -13.28 31.90
CA ARG A 22 12.21 -14.34 32.12
C ARG A 22 11.08 -14.15 31.11
N GLU A 23 10.54 -15.23 30.57
CA GLU A 23 9.30 -15.11 29.79
C GLU A 23 8.16 -14.66 30.71
N PRO A 24 7.26 -13.78 30.25
CA PRO A 24 6.15 -13.33 31.08
C PRO A 24 5.28 -14.53 31.42
N ASP A 25 5.24 -14.87 32.72
CA ASP A 25 4.52 -16.01 33.30
C ASP A 25 3.01 -15.73 33.37
N ILE A 26 2.45 -15.25 32.27
CA ILE A 26 1.05 -14.85 32.16
C ILE A 26 0.48 -15.51 30.91
N PRO A 27 -0.44 -16.48 31.05
CA PRO A 27 -1.15 -17.08 29.93
C PRO A 27 -1.89 -16.04 29.11
N ALA A 28 -2.01 -16.24 27.80
CA ALA A 28 -2.69 -15.29 26.90
C ALA A 28 -4.12 -14.95 27.33
N TRP A 29 -4.86 -15.92 27.87
CA TRP A 29 -6.27 -15.73 28.27
C TRP A 29 -6.45 -15.17 29.69
N ALA A 30 -5.37 -14.99 30.45
CA ALA A 30 -5.47 -14.66 31.87
C ALA A 30 -6.06 -13.24 32.06
N PRO A 31 -7.15 -13.08 32.84
CA PRO A 31 -7.71 -11.77 33.13
C PRO A 31 -6.71 -10.94 33.94
N LEU A 32 -6.43 -9.72 33.47
CA LEU A 32 -5.49 -8.81 34.11
C LEU A 32 -6.21 -7.87 35.08
N LEU A 33 -5.82 -7.90 36.35
CA LEU A 33 -6.25 -6.91 37.34
C LEU A 33 -5.21 -5.77 37.40
N TYR A 34 -5.61 -4.58 36.96
CA TYR A 34 -4.78 -3.39 37.09
C TYR A 34 -5.14 -2.63 38.36
N GLN A 35 -4.18 -2.50 39.27
CA GLN A 35 -4.26 -1.52 40.35
C GLN A 35 -3.52 -0.25 39.92
N LEU A 36 -4.28 0.79 39.57
CA LEU A 36 -3.74 2.07 39.12
C LEU A 36 -3.87 3.10 40.23
N GLN A 37 -2.75 3.76 40.57
CA GLN A 37 -2.77 4.95 41.39
C GLN A 37 -2.45 6.15 40.50
N LEU A 38 -3.42 7.06 40.37
CA LEU A 38 -3.20 8.33 39.69
C LEU A 38 -2.36 9.24 40.58
N LEU A 39 -1.08 9.41 40.23
CA LEU A 39 -0.15 10.24 41.01
C LEU A 39 -0.32 11.73 40.71
N ASN A 40 -0.58 12.09 39.45
CA ASN A 40 -0.64 13.48 39.00
C ASN A 40 -1.43 13.58 37.68
N ILE A 41 -2.25 14.63 37.54
CA ILE A 41 -2.83 15.07 36.27
C ILE A 41 -2.22 16.43 35.92
N ARG A 42 -1.69 16.55 34.71
CA ARG A 42 -1.25 17.82 34.14
C ARG A 42 -2.15 18.19 32.99
N GLU A 43 -2.44 19.47 32.85
CA GLU A 43 -3.10 19.98 31.65
C GLU A 43 -2.20 19.78 30.43
N LYS A 44 -2.82 19.56 29.26
CA LYS A 44 -2.07 19.48 28.00
C LYS A 44 -1.40 20.84 27.79
N PRO A 45 -0.06 20.91 27.66
CA PRO A 45 0.61 22.18 27.39
C PRO A 45 0.02 22.82 26.13
N ASP A 46 -0.16 24.14 26.13
CA ASP A 46 -0.59 24.85 24.93
C ASP A 46 0.46 24.63 23.83
N PRO A 47 0.09 24.02 22.68
CA PRO A 47 1.02 23.78 21.59
C PRO A 47 1.76 25.03 21.09
N LEU A 48 1.17 26.22 21.27
CA LEU A 48 1.73 27.49 20.78
C LEU A 48 2.88 28.04 21.61
N ILE A 49 3.09 27.51 22.83
CA ILE A 49 4.15 27.95 23.75
C ILE A 49 5.21 26.87 23.99
N LEU A 50 5.10 25.72 23.32
CA LEU A 50 6.03 24.61 23.52
C LEU A 50 7.38 24.87 22.83
N PRO A 51 8.51 24.73 23.55
CA PRO A 51 9.84 24.72 22.94
C PRO A 51 9.98 23.64 21.86
N ILE A 52 10.83 23.88 20.86
CA ILE A 52 11.04 22.94 19.74
C ILE A 52 11.44 21.53 20.23
N SER A 53 12.32 21.45 21.23
CA SER A 53 12.76 20.18 21.83
C SER A 53 11.58 19.37 22.39
N ASP A 54 10.65 20.04 23.07
CA ASP A 54 9.48 19.42 23.68
C ASP A 54 8.48 18.99 22.62
N ARG A 55 8.34 19.79 21.55
CA ARG A 55 7.53 19.43 20.38
C ARG A 55 8.06 18.18 19.69
N ILE A 56 9.37 18.09 19.47
CA ILE A 56 10.03 16.90 18.94
C ILE A 56 9.79 15.70 19.87
N HIS A 57 10.00 15.87 21.18
CA HIS A 57 9.82 14.80 22.15
C HIS A 57 8.38 14.26 22.16
N ILE A 58 7.39 15.14 22.28
CA ILE A 58 5.97 14.79 22.28
C ILE A 58 5.56 14.19 20.93
N GLY A 59 5.96 14.81 19.81
CA GLY A 59 5.70 14.31 18.47
C GLY A 59 6.25 12.90 18.28
N ASN A 60 7.48 12.66 18.73
CA ASN A 60 8.12 11.36 18.65
C ASN A 60 7.42 10.30 19.51
N GLN A 61 6.98 10.64 20.73
CA GLN A 61 6.16 9.72 21.55
C GLN A 61 4.86 9.33 20.85
N LYS A 62 4.18 10.29 20.20
CA LYS A 62 2.96 10.01 19.42
C LYS A 62 3.27 9.16 18.19
N ARG A 63 4.39 9.40 17.51
CA ARG A 63 4.86 8.56 16.40
C ARG A 63 5.11 7.13 16.84
N GLU A 64 5.78 6.90 17.96
CA GLU A 64 6.01 5.54 18.49
C GLU A 64 4.71 4.86 18.91
N ARG A 65 3.74 5.59 19.46
CA ARG A 65 2.39 5.04 19.68
C ARG A 65 1.72 4.65 18.36
N GLY A 66 1.92 5.41 17.29
CA GLY A 66 1.47 5.05 15.96
C GLY A 66 2.13 3.77 15.45
N ASN A 67 3.44 3.63 15.64
CA ASN A 67 4.19 2.42 15.28
C ASN A 67 3.66 1.19 16.03
N PHE A 68 3.37 1.34 17.32
CA PHE A 68 2.79 0.29 18.16
C PHE A 68 1.46 -0.22 17.59
N HIS A 69 0.54 0.69 17.23
CA HIS A 69 -0.73 0.31 16.60
C HIS A 69 -0.52 -0.27 15.19
N PHE A 70 0.44 0.26 14.42
CA PHE A 70 0.72 -0.21 13.06
C PHE A 70 1.21 -1.65 13.04
N GLN A 71 2.09 -2.04 13.98
CA GLN A 71 2.58 -3.41 14.12
C GLN A 71 1.47 -4.43 14.43
N ARG A 72 0.37 -3.96 15.03
CA ARG A 72 -0.83 -4.76 15.36
C ARG A 72 -1.90 -4.72 14.27
N GLU A 73 -1.57 -4.13 13.12
CA GLU A 73 -2.50 -3.92 12.00
C GLU A 73 -3.71 -3.04 12.35
N GLU A 74 -3.63 -2.28 13.45
CA GLU A 74 -4.64 -1.34 13.90
C GLU A 74 -4.46 0.02 13.18
N TYR A 75 -4.54 0.00 11.85
CA TYR A 75 -4.08 1.11 11.01
C TYR A 75 -4.83 2.43 11.24
N SER A 76 -6.11 2.39 11.61
CA SER A 76 -6.88 3.60 11.95
C SER A 76 -6.34 4.29 13.21
N MET A 77 -5.96 3.51 14.23
CA MET A 77 -5.35 4.05 15.46
C MET A 77 -3.93 4.53 15.19
N ALA A 78 -3.19 3.84 14.32
CA ALA A 78 -1.87 4.27 13.88
C ALA A 78 -1.94 5.63 13.16
N ALA A 79 -2.82 5.77 12.16
CA ALA A 79 -3.03 7.01 11.41
C ALA A 79 -3.37 8.18 12.33
N ARG A 80 -4.30 7.97 13.29
CA ARG A 80 -4.66 8.99 14.29
C ARG A 80 -3.46 9.41 15.14
N ALA A 81 -2.64 8.46 15.60
CA ALA A 81 -1.46 8.77 16.40
C ALA A 81 -0.40 9.54 15.59
N TYR A 82 -0.19 9.20 14.32
CA TYR A 82 0.70 9.97 13.43
C TYR A 82 0.16 11.37 13.14
N TRP A 83 -1.15 11.53 12.97
CA TRP A 83 -1.75 12.85 12.82
C TRP A 83 -1.54 13.72 14.06
N MET A 84 -1.72 13.16 15.25
CA MET A 84 -1.42 13.85 16.51
C MET A 84 0.07 14.18 16.67
N ALA A 85 0.97 13.35 16.12
CA ALA A 85 2.39 13.68 16.08
C ALA A 85 2.65 14.88 15.19
N LEU A 86 2.04 14.91 14.00
CA LEU A 86 2.20 15.99 13.03
C LEU A 86 1.63 17.31 13.54
N ASP A 87 0.46 17.30 14.18
CA ASP A 87 -0.16 18.48 14.82
C ASP A 87 0.84 19.21 15.73
N VAL A 88 1.53 18.47 16.58
CA VAL A 88 2.56 19.03 17.47
C VAL A 88 3.79 19.50 16.68
N LEU A 89 4.22 18.75 15.67
CA LEU A 89 5.42 19.05 14.86
C LEU A 89 5.22 20.15 13.79
N THR A 90 3.98 20.57 13.50
CA THR A 90 3.67 21.67 12.56
C THR A 90 3.17 22.93 13.24
N THR A 91 2.80 22.87 14.53
CA THR A 91 2.38 24.07 15.27
C THR A 91 3.50 25.12 15.30
N HIS A 92 3.22 26.34 14.82
CA HIS A 92 4.15 27.47 14.87
C HIS A 92 3.89 28.31 16.12
N THR A 93 4.94 28.62 16.88
CA THR A 93 4.85 29.52 18.04
C THR A 93 4.64 30.96 17.54
N LYS A 94 3.87 31.76 18.28
CA LYS A 94 3.53 33.14 17.90
C LYS A 94 4.49 34.19 18.45
N ASP A 95 5.55 33.80 19.14
CA ASP A 95 6.39 34.76 19.85
C ASP A 95 7.25 35.56 18.86
N GLY A 96 6.91 36.85 18.81
CA GLY A 96 7.56 37.86 18.01
C GLY A 96 8.96 38.17 18.52
N GLY A 97 9.96 37.85 17.70
CA GLY A 97 11.34 38.25 17.93
C GLY A 97 12.29 37.50 17.01
N SER A 98 12.59 38.09 15.85
CA SER A 98 13.58 37.59 14.88
C SER A 98 13.24 36.21 14.31
N ALA A 99 12.44 36.13 13.24
CA ALA A 99 13.00 36.13 11.89
C ALA A 99 14.28 35.27 11.77
N VAL A 100 14.15 34.25 10.91
CA VAL A 100 15.21 33.59 10.13
C VAL A 100 15.65 32.19 10.63
N LEU A 101 14.93 31.18 10.12
CA LEU A 101 15.45 29.91 9.57
C LEU A 101 16.03 28.82 10.50
N VAL A 102 16.24 29.03 11.80
CA VAL A 102 16.89 28.00 12.64
C VAL A 102 15.91 26.95 13.21
N GLU A 103 14.59 27.17 13.14
CA GLU A 103 13.60 26.15 13.58
C GLU A 103 13.48 24.93 12.62
N GLY A 104 14.22 24.95 11.51
CA GLY A 104 13.72 24.40 10.24
C GLY A 104 14.18 23.02 9.81
N GLU A 105 15.20 22.41 10.42
CA GLU A 105 15.79 21.14 9.92
C GLU A 105 15.56 19.96 10.85
N GLU A 106 15.81 20.11 12.16
CA GLU A 106 15.65 19.01 13.12
C GLU A 106 14.19 18.52 13.20
N VAL A 107 13.23 19.44 13.31
CA VAL A 107 11.79 19.09 13.32
C VAL A 107 11.38 18.47 11.99
N GLN A 108 12.02 18.84 10.87
CA GLN A 108 11.67 18.32 9.56
C GLN A 108 11.99 16.84 9.41
N ASP A 109 13.11 16.35 9.93
CA ASP A 109 13.40 14.90 9.92
C ASP A 109 12.29 14.10 10.64
N TYR A 110 11.82 14.58 11.79
CA TYR A 110 10.70 13.96 12.51
C TYR A 110 9.37 14.07 11.73
N ARG A 111 9.11 15.20 11.07
CA ARG A 111 7.92 15.38 10.21
C ARG A 111 7.95 14.42 9.03
N VAL A 112 9.08 14.30 8.33
CA VAL A 112 9.28 13.37 7.20
C VAL A 112 9.05 11.93 7.65
N LYS A 113 9.59 11.53 8.82
CA LYS A 113 9.35 10.20 9.41
C LYS A 113 7.87 9.98 9.72
N CYS A 114 7.20 10.95 10.34
CA CYS A 114 5.77 10.85 10.67
C CYS A 114 4.88 10.77 9.42
N LEU A 115 5.09 11.65 8.43
CA LEU A 115 4.34 11.66 7.17
C LEU A 115 4.55 10.34 6.40
N ASN A 116 5.77 9.82 6.37
CA ASN A 116 6.04 8.51 5.75
C ASN A 116 5.27 7.37 6.42
N ASN A 117 5.12 7.40 7.74
CA ASN A 117 4.36 6.38 8.46
C ASN A 117 2.85 6.57 8.29
N LEU A 118 2.38 7.82 8.24
CA LEU A 118 0.98 8.15 7.95
C LEU A 118 0.59 7.67 6.55
N ALA A 119 1.39 7.97 5.52
CA ALA A 119 1.16 7.49 4.16
C ALA A 119 1.12 5.96 4.09
N ALA A 120 1.96 5.27 4.87
CA ALA A 120 1.92 3.81 4.96
C ALA A 120 0.60 3.31 5.59
N ALA A 121 0.11 3.97 6.65
CA ALA A 121 -1.15 3.61 7.30
C ALA A 121 -2.36 3.89 6.40
N GLN A 122 -2.38 5.02 5.70
CA GLN A 122 -3.42 5.36 4.72
C GLN A 122 -3.48 4.34 3.58
N LEU A 123 -2.32 3.89 3.06
CA LEU A 123 -2.26 2.82 2.06
C LEU A 123 -2.88 1.50 2.57
N LYS A 124 -2.67 1.17 3.85
CA LYS A 124 -3.25 -0.01 4.49
C LYS A 124 -4.76 0.13 4.75
N LEU A 125 -5.25 1.36 4.85
CA LEU A 125 -6.67 1.70 4.96
C LEU A 125 -7.34 1.94 3.59
N GLU A 126 -6.61 1.70 2.48
CA GLU A 126 -7.10 1.94 1.11
C GLU A 126 -7.48 3.40 0.83
N GLN A 127 -6.97 4.34 1.64
CA GLN A 127 -7.15 5.79 1.47
C GLN A 127 -6.12 6.31 0.45
N TYR A 128 -6.30 5.94 -0.81
CA TYR A 128 -5.29 6.16 -1.87
C TYR A 128 -5.04 7.64 -2.18
N ASP A 129 -6.08 8.48 -2.12
CA ASP A 129 -5.96 9.92 -2.36
C ASP A 129 -5.16 10.61 -1.25
N ASP A 130 -5.49 10.32 0.01
CA ASP A 130 -4.80 10.86 1.17
C ASP A 130 -3.35 10.37 1.24
N ALA A 131 -3.10 9.11 0.89
CA ALA A 131 -1.75 8.55 0.81
C ALA A 131 -0.90 9.24 -0.27
N LEU A 132 -1.50 9.60 -1.41
CA LEU A 132 -0.81 10.33 -2.48
C LEU A 132 -0.49 11.76 -2.03
N HIS A 133 -1.45 12.45 -1.41
CA HIS A 133 -1.23 13.78 -0.85
C HIS A 133 -0.11 13.77 0.20
N THR A 134 -0.21 12.87 1.18
CA THR A 134 0.78 12.74 2.25
C THR A 134 2.16 12.35 1.70
N SER A 135 2.22 11.53 0.65
CA SER A 135 3.50 11.22 -0.03
C SER A 135 4.07 12.45 -0.74
N ARG A 136 3.24 13.31 -1.35
CA ARG A 136 3.68 14.60 -1.92
C ARG A 136 4.14 15.58 -0.85
N ASP A 137 3.52 15.58 0.33
CA ASP A 137 3.98 16.35 1.49
C ASP A 137 5.36 15.90 1.97
N VAL A 138 5.67 14.59 1.91
CA VAL A 138 7.04 14.12 2.17
C VAL A 138 7.99 14.67 1.12
N LEU A 139 7.62 14.61 -0.16
CA LEU A 139 8.50 15.03 -1.28
C LEU A 139 8.73 16.54 -1.33
N SER A 140 7.87 17.35 -0.73
CA SER A 140 8.10 18.80 -0.59
C SER A 140 9.15 19.12 0.48
N LEU A 141 9.27 18.28 1.51
CA LEU A 141 10.27 18.40 2.59
C LEU A 141 11.58 17.67 2.24
N ASP A 142 11.48 16.47 1.68
CA ASP A 142 12.59 15.61 1.26
C ASP A 142 12.34 15.08 -0.16
N PRO A 143 12.78 15.83 -1.20
CA PRO A 143 12.58 15.43 -2.60
C PRO A 143 13.28 14.14 -3.01
N GLN A 144 14.23 13.64 -2.21
CA GLN A 144 15.00 12.42 -2.47
C GLN A 144 14.48 11.24 -1.62
N ASN A 145 13.33 11.38 -0.96
CA ASN A 145 12.77 10.31 -0.16
C ASN A 145 12.29 9.13 -1.01
N VAL A 146 13.07 8.05 -1.07
CA VAL A 146 12.77 6.89 -1.92
C VAL A 146 11.44 6.23 -1.58
N LYS A 147 11.07 6.17 -0.29
CA LYS A 147 9.78 5.59 0.16
C LYS A 147 8.60 6.40 -0.38
N ALA A 148 8.66 7.72 -0.29
CA ALA A 148 7.60 8.59 -0.79
C ALA A 148 7.55 8.62 -2.32
N LEU A 149 8.70 8.66 -3.01
CA LEU A 149 8.77 8.56 -4.47
C LEU A 149 8.12 7.25 -4.95
N PHE A 150 8.47 6.12 -4.34
CA PHE A 150 7.90 4.83 -4.70
C PHE A 150 6.38 4.78 -4.47
N ARG A 151 5.89 5.26 -3.32
CA ARG A 151 4.45 5.27 -3.01
C ARG A 151 3.67 6.18 -3.95
N ALA A 152 4.14 7.41 -4.17
CA ALA A 152 3.50 8.36 -5.09
C ALA A 152 3.48 7.81 -6.52
N GLY A 153 4.62 7.30 -7.00
CA GLY A 153 4.72 6.72 -8.33
C GLY A 153 3.78 5.52 -8.54
N LYS A 154 3.67 4.63 -7.54
CA LYS A 154 2.72 3.51 -7.56
C LYS A 154 1.27 4.00 -7.60
N LEU A 155 0.90 4.94 -6.72
CA LEU A 155 -0.46 5.48 -6.65
C LEU A 155 -0.87 6.19 -7.95
N LEU A 156 0.05 6.94 -8.56
CA LEU A 156 -0.18 7.57 -9.86
C LEU A 156 -0.33 6.54 -10.99
N SER A 157 0.48 5.47 -10.97
CA SER A 157 0.35 4.34 -11.90
C SER A 157 -1.02 3.65 -11.78
N ASP A 158 -1.53 3.50 -10.55
CA ASP A 158 -2.87 2.95 -10.29
C ASP A 158 -4.00 3.91 -10.74
N LYS A 159 -3.75 5.23 -10.70
CA LYS A 159 -4.67 6.27 -11.22
C LYS A 159 -4.59 6.49 -12.74
N SER A 160 -3.79 5.70 -13.46
CA SER A 160 -3.54 5.88 -14.90
C SER A 160 -2.79 7.17 -15.29
N GLU A 161 -2.16 7.86 -14.34
CA GLU A 161 -1.29 9.01 -14.56
C GLU A 161 0.12 8.56 -14.94
N TYR A 162 0.22 7.83 -16.06
CA TYR A 162 1.39 7.01 -16.40
C TYR A 162 2.69 7.81 -16.61
N GLU A 163 2.61 9.01 -17.19
CA GLU A 163 3.82 9.81 -17.47
C GLU A 163 4.42 10.39 -16.17
N GLU A 164 3.60 10.96 -15.29
CA GLU A 164 4.06 11.45 -13.98
C GLU A 164 4.61 10.29 -13.13
N ALA A 165 3.88 9.17 -13.09
CA ALA A 165 4.30 7.96 -12.38
C ALA A 165 5.67 7.45 -12.85
N LYS A 166 5.91 7.44 -14.16
CA LYS A 166 7.17 6.97 -14.76
C LYS A 166 8.34 7.85 -14.36
N GLU A 167 8.18 9.18 -14.41
CA GLU A 167 9.25 10.11 -14.03
C GLU A 167 9.58 10.03 -12.54
N ILE A 168 8.56 9.90 -11.68
CA ILE A 168 8.77 9.71 -10.24
C ILE A 168 9.45 8.38 -9.93
N LEU A 169 9.00 7.27 -10.52
CA LEU A 169 9.61 5.95 -10.30
C LEU A 169 11.03 5.85 -10.86
N LYS A 170 11.35 6.55 -11.95
CA LYS A 170 12.73 6.68 -12.44
C LYS A 170 13.63 7.44 -11.46
N LYS A 171 13.13 8.50 -10.82
CA LYS A 171 13.86 9.20 -9.75
C LYS A 171 14.15 8.24 -8.60
N ALA A 172 13.15 7.48 -8.15
CA ALA A 172 13.33 6.47 -7.10
C ALA A 172 14.38 5.43 -7.51
N LEU A 173 14.33 4.94 -8.75
CA LEU A 173 15.28 3.97 -9.29
C LEU A 173 16.71 4.52 -9.37
N LYS A 174 16.89 5.81 -9.68
CA LYS A 174 18.20 6.44 -9.73
C LYS A 174 18.85 6.49 -8.34
N LEU A 175 18.05 6.70 -7.29
CA LEU A 175 18.51 6.76 -5.90
C LEU A 175 18.79 5.36 -5.35
N GLU A 176 17.94 4.38 -5.64
CA GLU A 176 18.13 2.98 -5.25
C GLU A 176 17.99 2.01 -6.44
N PRO A 177 19.06 1.81 -7.24
CA PRO A 177 19.00 0.98 -8.45
C PRO A 177 18.73 -0.50 -8.19
N SER A 178 19.03 -0.99 -7.00
CA SER A 178 18.90 -2.41 -6.62
C SER A 178 17.51 -2.77 -6.07
N THR A 179 16.61 -1.80 -5.87
CA THR A 179 15.31 -2.03 -5.25
C THR A 179 14.34 -2.71 -6.21
N LYS A 180 14.22 -4.04 -6.07
CA LYS A 180 13.36 -4.92 -6.91
C LYS A 180 11.92 -4.41 -7.06
N ALA A 181 11.35 -3.84 -5.99
CA ALA A 181 9.98 -3.33 -6.01
C ALA A 181 9.78 -2.21 -7.05
N ILE A 182 10.77 -1.33 -7.23
CA ILE A 182 10.71 -0.23 -8.20
C ILE A 182 10.73 -0.77 -9.63
N HIS A 183 11.60 -1.76 -9.90
CA HIS A 183 11.65 -2.44 -11.21
C HIS A 183 10.33 -3.12 -11.56
N VAL A 184 9.74 -3.83 -10.61
CA VAL A 184 8.43 -4.49 -10.79
C VAL A 184 7.36 -3.46 -11.11
N GLU A 185 7.33 -2.33 -10.41
CA GLU A 185 6.31 -1.30 -10.61
C GLU A 185 6.46 -0.58 -11.96
N LEU A 186 7.70 -0.26 -12.36
CA LEU A 186 7.97 0.28 -13.69
C LEU A 186 7.58 -0.69 -14.81
N SER A 187 7.83 -2.00 -14.64
CA SER A 187 7.41 -3.01 -15.61
C SER A 187 5.88 -3.07 -15.75
N LYS A 188 5.15 -3.01 -14.63
CA LYS A 188 3.68 -2.94 -14.63
C LYS A 188 3.16 -1.69 -15.33
N LEU A 189 3.77 -0.53 -15.03
CA LEU A 189 3.41 0.75 -15.64
C LEU A 189 3.55 0.70 -17.16
N VAL A 190 4.67 0.19 -17.69
CA VAL A 190 4.91 0.09 -19.14
C VAL A 190 3.87 -0.82 -19.82
N LYS A 191 3.49 -1.93 -19.17
CA LYS A 191 2.44 -2.82 -19.67
C LYS A 191 1.08 -2.12 -19.72
N ARG A 192 0.69 -1.41 -18.64
CA ARG A 192 -0.57 -0.65 -18.56
C ARG A 192 -0.61 0.47 -19.61
N GLN A 193 0.47 1.23 -19.77
CA GLN A 193 0.58 2.30 -20.75
C GLN A 193 0.47 1.79 -22.20
N SER A 194 1.08 0.65 -22.50
CA SER A 194 1.05 0.05 -23.84
C SER A 194 -0.33 -0.53 -24.19
N GLY A 195 -1.03 -1.11 -23.21
CA GLY A 195 -2.42 -1.57 -23.37
C GLY A 195 -3.41 -0.44 -23.66
N GLY A 196 -3.25 0.72 -23.02
CA GLY A 196 -4.05 1.91 -23.31
C GLY A 196 -3.81 2.49 -24.71
N LYS A 197 -2.54 2.55 -25.16
CA LYS A 197 -2.18 3.05 -26.50
C LYS A 197 -2.71 2.18 -27.63
N ASN A 198 -2.72 0.84 -27.48
CA ASN A 198 -3.30 -0.05 -28.49
C ASN A 198 -4.82 0.11 -28.64
N THR A 199 -5.51 0.45 -27.55
CA THR A 199 -6.97 0.65 -27.56
C THR A 199 -7.34 1.98 -28.23
N GLN A 200 -6.56 3.05 -28.03
CA GLN A 200 -6.80 4.33 -28.71
C GLN A 200 -6.36 4.35 -30.19
N LYS A 201 -5.37 3.54 -30.56
CA LYS A 201 -4.85 3.49 -31.95
C LYS A 201 -5.74 2.69 -32.91
N TRP A 202 -6.75 1.98 -32.41
CA TRP A 202 -7.75 1.29 -33.24
C TRP A 202 -8.97 2.20 -33.49
N GLN A 203 -8.77 3.30 -34.22
CA GLN A 203 -9.88 3.96 -34.90
C GLN A 203 -10.03 3.28 -36.26
N ALA A 204 -10.95 2.31 -36.36
CA ALA A 204 -11.41 1.84 -37.66
C ALA A 204 -11.98 3.06 -38.40
N LYS A 205 -11.28 3.55 -39.42
CA LYS A 205 -11.86 4.51 -40.37
C LYS A 205 -13.12 3.84 -40.92
N PRO A 206 -14.33 4.43 -40.79
CA PRO A 206 -15.49 3.86 -41.43
C PRO A 206 -15.19 3.74 -42.92
N ALA A 207 -15.57 2.60 -43.49
CA ALA A 207 -15.38 2.26 -44.90
C ALA A 207 -16.25 3.16 -45.82
N GLN A 208 -16.02 4.47 -45.78
CA GLN A 208 -16.66 5.51 -46.58
C GLN A 208 -15.72 6.02 -47.68
N LEU A 209 -14.91 5.14 -48.27
CA LEU A 209 -14.00 5.48 -49.37
C LEU A 209 -14.04 4.51 -50.56
N LEU A 210 -15.05 3.65 -50.64
CA LEU A 210 -15.34 2.87 -51.84
C LEU A 210 -16.85 2.93 -52.11
N GLY A 211 -17.34 4.15 -52.28
CA GLY A 211 -18.54 4.40 -53.07
C GLY A 211 -18.13 4.37 -54.54
N ASP A 212 -18.87 3.56 -55.30
CA ASP A 212 -18.91 3.49 -56.76
C ASP A 212 -17.93 2.50 -57.43
N ASN A 213 -18.53 1.42 -57.92
CA ASN A 213 -18.05 0.49 -58.95
C ASN A 213 -17.01 -0.58 -58.58
N ILE A 214 -17.42 -1.55 -57.77
CA ILE A 214 -16.90 -2.93 -57.87
C ILE A 214 -18.06 -3.92 -57.92
N ALA A 215 -18.86 -3.83 -58.99
CA ALA A 215 -19.76 -4.90 -59.41
C ALA A 215 -19.37 -5.28 -60.84
N PRO A 216 -18.39 -6.20 -61.00
CA PRO A 216 -18.74 -7.45 -61.67
C PRO A 216 -18.09 -8.73 -61.10
N PHE A 217 -17.35 -8.67 -59.97
CA PHE A 217 -16.60 -9.84 -59.46
C PHE A 217 -17.18 -10.52 -58.20
N LEU A 218 -18.45 -10.28 -57.88
CA LEU A 218 -19.17 -11.09 -56.90
C LEU A 218 -19.79 -12.30 -57.58
N THR A 219 -18.99 -13.35 -57.80
CA THR A 219 -19.56 -14.70 -57.93
C THR A 219 -19.72 -15.31 -56.54
N PRO A 220 -20.93 -15.71 -56.11
CA PRO A 220 -21.08 -16.40 -54.84
C PRO A 220 -20.50 -17.82 -54.99
N SER A 221 -19.33 -18.05 -54.42
CA SER A 221 -18.78 -19.40 -54.23
C SER A 221 -19.59 -20.11 -53.16
N ASN A 222 -20.51 -20.97 -53.59
CA ASN A 222 -21.29 -21.84 -52.73
C ASN A 222 -20.40 -23.01 -52.25
N LYS A 223 -19.56 -22.77 -51.25
CA LYS A 223 -18.90 -23.83 -50.48
C LYS A 223 -19.43 -23.78 -49.05
N LYS A 224 -20.22 -24.79 -48.68
CA LYS A 224 -20.63 -25.03 -47.30
C LYS A 224 -19.37 -25.10 -46.41
N PRO A 225 -19.37 -24.52 -45.19
CA PRO A 225 -18.29 -24.77 -44.25
C PRO A 225 -18.24 -26.27 -43.95
N PRO A 226 -17.05 -26.86 -43.72
CA PRO A 226 -16.96 -28.28 -43.44
C PRO A 226 -17.74 -28.60 -42.15
N GLU A 227 -18.75 -29.47 -42.27
CA GLU A 227 -19.47 -30.04 -41.14
C GLU A 227 -18.49 -30.83 -40.28
N ILE A 228 -18.09 -30.23 -39.16
CA ILE A 228 -17.35 -30.94 -38.12
C ILE A 228 -18.33 -31.94 -37.49
N SER A 229 -18.16 -33.22 -37.81
CA SER A 229 -18.99 -34.31 -37.30
C SER A 229 -18.85 -34.41 -35.78
N TRP A 230 -19.94 -34.16 -35.05
CA TRP A 230 -20.03 -34.23 -33.58
C TRP A 230 -19.67 -35.61 -33.00
N LYS A 231 -19.59 -36.63 -33.86
CA LYS A 231 -19.16 -38.00 -33.50
C LYS A 231 -17.70 -38.05 -33.03
N PHE A 232 -16.86 -37.09 -33.43
CA PHE A 232 -15.45 -37.03 -33.03
C PHE A 232 -15.18 -36.23 -31.75
N LEU A 233 -16.10 -35.37 -31.31
CA LEU A 233 -15.94 -34.61 -30.06
C LEU A 233 -16.32 -35.41 -28.80
N LEU A 234 -17.23 -36.39 -28.90
CA LEU A 234 -17.62 -37.25 -27.78
C LEU A 234 -16.60 -38.35 -27.44
N GLY A 235 -15.76 -38.76 -28.39
CA GLY A 235 -14.75 -39.82 -28.17
C GLY A 235 -13.60 -39.41 -27.25
N ALA A 236 -13.19 -38.14 -27.28
CA ALA A 236 -12.08 -37.63 -26.48
C ALA A 236 -12.40 -37.56 -24.97
N LEU A 237 -13.69 -37.51 -24.59
CA LEU A 237 -14.12 -37.43 -23.18
C LEU A 237 -14.18 -38.82 -22.51
N VAL A 238 -14.34 -39.90 -23.28
CA VAL A 238 -14.39 -41.28 -22.76
C VAL A 238 -13.00 -41.86 -22.47
N VAL A 239 -11.96 -41.45 -23.23
CA VAL A 239 -10.58 -41.93 -23.01
C VAL A 239 -9.96 -41.34 -21.75
N ALA A 240 -10.36 -40.14 -21.32
CA ALA A 240 -9.85 -39.51 -20.10
C ALA A 240 -10.38 -40.14 -18.81
N LEU A 241 -11.59 -40.73 -18.82
CA LEU A 241 -12.20 -41.36 -17.64
C LEU A 241 -11.75 -42.83 -17.45
N GLY A 242 -11.34 -43.53 -18.51
CA GLY A 242 -10.81 -44.89 -18.43
C GLY A 242 -9.41 -45.01 -17.82
N SER A 243 -8.64 -43.91 -17.80
CA SER A 243 -7.28 -43.85 -17.24
C SER A 243 -7.24 -43.76 -15.70
N LEU A 244 -8.32 -43.28 -15.07
CA LEU A 244 -8.38 -43.09 -13.61
C LEU A 244 -8.83 -44.34 -12.84
N VAL A 245 -9.51 -45.30 -13.49
CA VAL A 245 -10.06 -46.49 -12.80
C VAL A 245 -9.04 -47.62 -12.66
N THR A 246 -7.93 -47.62 -13.41
CA THR A 246 -6.88 -48.64 -13.26
C THR A 246 -5.84 -48.31 -12.18
N SER A 247 -5.70 -47.04 -11.75
CA SER A 247 -4.78 -46.69 -10.65
C SER A 247 -5.32 -46.97 -9.24
N VAL A 248 -6.65 -47.13 -9.08
CA VAL A 248 -7.25 -47.35 -7.74
C VAL A 248 -7.36 -48.85 -7.38
N ILE A 249 -7.26 -49.76 -8.35
CA ILE A 249 -7.39 -51.21 -8.10
C ILE A 249 -6.03 -51.87 -7.79
N LEU A 250 -4.89 -51.21 -8.02
CA LEU A 250 -3.56 -51.77 -7.73
C LEU A 250 -3.00 -51.45 -6.33
N THR A 251 -3.66 -50.58 -5.54
CA THR A 251 -3.24 -50.23 -4.17
C THR A 251 -4.02 -50.96 -3.08
N ALA A 252 -4.94 -51.86 -3.42
CA ALA A 252 -5.70 -52.68 -2.48
C ALA A 252 -5.28 -54.16 -2.45
N ARG A 253 -4.08 -54.48 -2.94
CA ARG A 253 -3.52 -55.83 -2.86
C ARG A 253 -2.01 -55.80 -2.59
N ASN A 254 -1.64 -55.32 -1.41
CA ASN A 254 -0.51 -55.76 -0.61
C ASN A 254 -0.70 -55.29 0.83
#